data_AF-A0A0U2M0R1-F1
#
_entry.id   AF-A0A0U2M0R1-F1
#
_cell.length_a   1.000
_cell.length_b   1.000
_cell.length_c   1.000
_cell.angle_alpha   90.00
_cell.angle_beta   90.00
_cell.angle_gamma   90.00
#
_symmetry.space_group_name_H-M   'P 1'
#
loop_
_entity.id
_entity.type
_entity.pdbx_description
1 polymer ?
#
loop_
_entity_poly.entity_id
_entity_poly.type
_entity_poly.pdbx_seq_one_letter_code
_entity_poly.pdbx_strand_id
1 'polypeptide(L)'
;MGFTLDAEKVIHLPDLNFVQFCQKTYGLNRGVYNTVDSWFYQKGATDIADRRKRIIHFLDCVHHPVENGRLKFGHGGLASCLTLYWENYA
;
A
#
# COMPACT_ATOMS: atom_id res chain seq x y z
N MET A 1 -10.03 13.83 -8.97
CA MET A 1 -8.69 14.18 -9.48
C MET A 1 -7.92 14.78 -8.32
N GLY A 2 -7.01 14.04 -7.70
CA GLY A 2 -6.24 14.51 -6.56
C GLY A 2 -5.13 13.51 -6.25
N PHE A 3 -3.93 14.02 -5.94
CA PHE A 3 -2.67 13.31 -5.68
C PHE A 3 -1.91 12.80 -6.91
N THR A 4 -1.30 13.70 -7.68
CA THR A 4 -0.34 13.30 -8.74
C THR A 4 1.03 13.97 -8.61
N LEU A 5 1.21 14.96 -7.73
CA LEU A 5 2.49 15.70 -7.61
C LEU A 5 3.42 15.21 -6.49
N ASP A 6 2.91 14.53 -5.47
CA ASP A 6 3.72 14.05 -4.33
C ASP A 6 4.06 12.55 -4.38
N ALA A 7 3.30 11.75 -5.12
CA ALA A 7 3.50 10.29 -5.20
C ALA A 7 4.88 9.92 -5.77
N GLU A 8 5.37 10.66 -6.77
CA GLU A 8 6.70 10.43 -7.35
C GLU A 8 7.84 10.74 -6.38
N LYS A 9 7.66 11.69 -5.46
CA LYS A 9 8.67 11.96 -4.42
C LYS A 9 8.61 10.92 -3.31
N VAL A 10 7.41 10.48 -2.95
CA VAL A 10 7.18 9.53 -1.86
C VAL A 10 7.80 8.16 -2.18
N ILE A 11 7.66 7.66 -3.40
CA ILE A 11 8.20 6.34 -3.78
C ILE A 11 9.73 6.25 -3.69
N HIS A 12 10.43 7.39 -3.75
CA HIS A 12 11.89 7.47 -3.67
C HIS A 12 12.39 7.81 -2.26
N LEU A 13 11.49 7.93 -1.26
CA LEU A 13 11.89 8.12 0.13
C LEU A 13 12.75 6.95 0.62
N PRO A 14 13.65 7.15 1.60
CA PRO A 14 14.28 6.06 2.31
C PRO A 14 13.24 5.10 2.90
N ASP A 15 13.59 3.82 3.04
CA ASP A 15 12.67 2.75 3.46
C ASP A 15 11.86 3.10 4.71
N LEU A 16 12.54 3.59 5.75
CA LEU A 16 11.88 3.99 6.98
C LEU A 16 10.86 5.12 6.76
N ASN A 17 11.21 6.12 5.95
CA ASN A 17 10.34 7.25 5.67
C ASN A 17 9.13 6.85 4.82
N PHE A 18 9.32 5.94 3.85
CA PHE A 18 8.22 5.40 3.07
C PHE A 18 7.24 4.61 3.94
N VAL A 19 7.74 3.72 4.82
CA VAL A 19 6.90 2.99 5.76
C VAL A 19 6.14 3.95 6.68
N GLN A 20 6.83 4.95 7.24
CA GLN A 20 6.20 5.96 8.10
C GLN A 20 5.13 6.78 7.36
N PHE A 21 5.36 7.11 6.10
CA PHE A 21 4.35 7.75 5.26
C PHE A 21 3.11 6.87 5.18
N CYS A 22 3.25 5.59 4.81
CA CYS A 22 2.09 4.71 4.67
C CYS A 22 1.36 4.51 6.01
N GLN A 23 2.10 4.40 7.12
CA GLN A 23 1.53 4.33 8.47
C GLN A 23 0.70 5.56 8.83
N LYS A 24 1.21 6.76 8.55
CA LYS A 24 0.52 8.03 8.88
C LYS A 24 -0.66 8.30 7.97
N THR A 25 -0.51 8.09 6.67
CA THR A 25 -1.54 8.40 5.66
C THR A 25 -2.70 7.41 5.73
N TYR A 26 -2.42 6.11 5.87
CA TYR A 26 -3.45 5.07 5.80
C TYR A 26 -3.78 4.44 7.16
N GLY A 27 -3.09 4.83 8.24
CA GLY A 27 -3.31 4.26 9.57
C GLY A 27 -2.97 2.76 9.66
N LEU A 28 -2.07 2.29 8.80
CA LEU A 28 -1.68 0.88 8.72
C LEU A 28 -0.61 0.52 9.76
N ASN A 29 -0.57 -0.74 10.17
CA ASN A 29 0.47 -1.26 11.07
C ASN A 29 1.67 -1.81 10.28
N ARG A 30 2.86 -1.84 10.89
CA ARG A 30 4.09 -2.35 10.27
C ARG A 30 3.94 -3.79 9.73
N GLY A 31 3.24 -4.66 10.47
CA GLY A 31 2.99 -6.03 10.03
C GLY A 31 2.20 -6.10 8.72
N VAL A 32 1.15 -5.28 8.60
CA VAL A 32 0.31 -5.18 7.40
C VAL A 32 1.13 -4.67 6.23
N TYR A 33 1.93 -3.61 6.42
CA TYR A 33 2.85 -3.12 5.40
C TYR A 33 3.78 -4.23 4.89
N ASN A 34 4.45 -4.92 5.81
CA ASN A 34 5.41 -5.96 5.45
C ASN A 34 4.75 -7.09 4.65
N THR A 35 3.52 -7.47 5.00
CA THR A 35 2.76 -8.47 4.24
C THR A 35 2.45 -7.98 2.84
N VAL A 36 1.98 -6.73 2.69
CA VAL A 36 1.68 -6.12 1.37
C VAL A 36 2.94 -6.03 0.51
N ASP A 37 4.04 -5.51 1.04
CA ASP A 37 5.32 -5.37 0.33
C ASP A 37 5.86 -6.74 -0.12
N SER A 38 5.87 -7.72 0.79
CA SER A 38 6.31 -9.08 0.47
C SER A 38 5.41 -9.74 -0.59
N TRP A 39 4.10 -9.52 -0.52
CA TRP A 39 3.15 -10.06 -1.50
C TRP A 39 3.40 -9.51 -2.90
N PHE A 40 3.56 -8.20 -3.05
CA PHE A 40 3.87 -7.58 -4.35
C PHE A 40 5.22 -8.03 -4.89
N TYR A 41 6.23 -8.15 -4.04
CA TYR A 41 7.53 -8.67 -4.44
C TYR A 41 7.43 -10.12 -4.98
N GLN A 42 6.68 -10.98 -4.27
CA GLN A 42 6.44 -12.37 -4.70
C GLN A 42 5.67 -12.48 -6.01
N LYS A 43 4.87 -11.46 -6.37
CA LYS A 43 4.15 -11.37 -7.65
C LYS A 43 5.00 -10.81 -8.80
N GLY A 44 6.26 -10.46 -8.55
CA GLY A 44 7.20 -10.04 -9.59
C GLY A 44 7.48 -8.53 -9.63
N ALA A 45 6.89 -7.73 -8.73
CA ALA A 45 7.25 -6.31 -8.59
C ALA A 45 8.60 -6.16 -7.88
N THR A 46 9.70 -6.52 -8.54
CA THR A 46 11.05 -6.54 -7.98
C THR A 46 11.67 -5.15 -7.88
N ASP A 47 11.40 -4.28 -8.86
CA ASP A 47 11.80 -2.88 -8.80
C ASP A 47 11.13 -2.16 -7.62
N ILE A 48 11.94 -1.49 -6.80
CA ILE A 48 11.45 -0.87 -5.56
C ILE A 48 10.52 0.31 -5.82
N ALA A 49 10.78 1.10 -6.87
CA ALA A 49 9.95 2.26 -7.17
C ALA A 49 8.59 1.81 -7.74
N ASP A 50 8.58 0.85 -8.65
CA ASP A 50 7.35 0.24 -9.17
C ASP A 50 6.52 -0.42 -8.06
N ARG A 51 7.17 -1.23 -7.22
CA ARG A 51 6.49 -1.89 -6.09
C ARG A 51 5.85 -0.87 -5.16
N ARG A 52 6.55 0.22 -4.84
CA ARG A 52 6.00 1.30 -3.99
C ARG A 52 4.83 2.03 -4.63
N LYS A 53 4.86 2.26 -5.95
CA LYS A 53 3.70 2.81 -6.68
C LYS A 53 2.49 1.89 -6.53
N ARG A 54 2.68 0.58 -6.72
CA ARG A 54 1.62 -0.43 -6.56
C ARG A 54 1.10 -0.50 -5.14
N ILE A 55 1.97 -0.40 -4.13
CA ILE A 55 1.58 -0.34 -2.72
C ILE A 55 0.69 0.88 -2.45
N ILE A 56 1.10 2.08 -2.87
CA ILE A 56 0.30 3.31 -2.70
C ILE A 56 -1.05 3.15 -3.37
N HIS A 57 -1.08 2.73 -4.64
CA HIS A 57 -2.33 2.59 -5.39
C HIS A 57 -3.27 1.56 -4.75
N PHE A 58 -2.74 0.41 -4.30
CA PHE A 58 -3.51 -0.56 -3.52
C PHE A 58 -4.10 0.06 -2.25
N LEU A 59 -3.28 0.77 -1.47
CA LEU A 59 -3.73 1.41 -0.24
C LEU A 59 -4.78 2.48 -0.52
N ASP A 60 -4.65 3.28 -1.58
CA ASP A 60 -5.67 4.23 -2.01
C ASP A 60 -6.99 3.55 -2.38
N CYS A 61 -6.95 2.39 -3.06
CA CYS A 61 -8.16 1.63 -3.41
C CYS A 61 -8.89 1.07 -2.18
N VAL A 62 -8.16 0.62 -1.16
CA VAL A 62 -8.76 -0.02 0.03
C VAL A 62 -8.99 0.95 1.19
N HIS A 63 -8.43 2.16 1.10
CA HIS A 63 -8.60 3.19 2.11
C HIS A 63 -9.95 3.87 1.93
N HIS A 64 -10.94 3.39 2.68
CA HIS A 64 -12.17 4.13 2.88
C HIS A 64 -11.98 5.13 4.04
N PRO A 65 -12.40 6.40 3.90
CA PRO A 65 -12.38 7.36 4.98
C PRO A 65 -13.44 6.97 6.02
N VAL A 66 -13.09 6.03 6.90
CA VAL A 66 -13.93 5.66 8.04
C VAL A 66 -13.43 6.43 9.26
N GLU A 67 -14.38 6.96 10.04
CA GLU A 67 -14.26 7.93 11.14
C GLU A 67 -13.23 7.62 12.26
N ASN A 68 -12.49 6.51 12.20
CA ASN A 68 -11.49 6.10 13.20
C ASN A 68 -10.08 5.82 12.64
N GLY A 69 -9.79 6.26 11.41
CA GLY A 69 -8.42 6.53 10.94
C GLY A 69 -7.45 5.35 10.79
N ARG A 70 -7.90 4.09 10.96
CA ARG A 70 -7.04 2.90 10.81
C ARG A 70 -7.62 1.91 9.83
N LEU A 71 -6.80 1.53 8.85
CA LEU A 71 -7.14 0.50 7.89
C LEU A 71 -7.13 -0.88 8.59
N LYS A 72 -8.29 -1.51 8.67
CA LYS A 72 -8.48 -2.82 9.32
C LYS A 72 -8.85 -3.86 8.28
N PHE A 73 -8.02 -4.88 8.17
CA PHE A 73 -8.35 -6.09 7.41
C PHE A 73 -8.87 -7.14 8.40
N GLY A 74 -10.03 -7.73 8.11
CA GLY A 74 -10.53 -8.90 8.86
C GLY A 74 -9.60 -10.12 8.69
N HIS A 75 -9.87 -11.20 9.42
CA HIS A 75 -9.09 -12.45 9.30
C HIS A 75 -9.12 -12.96 7.85
N GLY A 76 -7.95 -13.09 7.21
CA GLY A 76 -7.82 -13.46 5.79
C GLY A 76 -8.22 -12.37 4.77
N GLY A 77 -8.70 -11.21 5.22
CA GLY A 77 -9.19 -10.15 4.34
C GLY A 77 -8.10 -9.49 3.49
N LEU A 78 -6.88 -9.36 4.03
CA LEU A 78 -5.78 -8.70 3.34
C LEU A 78 -5.37 -9.44 2.05
N ALA A 79 -5.18 -10.76 2.13
CA ALA A 79 -4.77 -11.56 0.98
C ALA A 79 -5.83 -11.53 -0.13
N SER A 80 -7.12 -11.57 0.25
CA SER A 80 -8.23 -11.49 -0.70
C SER A 80 -8.27 -10.12 -1.40
N CYS A 81 -8.08 -9.03 -0.66
CA CYS A 81 -7.99 -7.68 -1.24
C CYS A 81 -6.81 -7.55 -2.20
N LEU A 82 -5.64 -8.11 -1.86
CA LEU A 82 -4.45 -8.08 -2.70
C LEU A 82 -4.66 -8.86 -4.01
N THR A 83 -5.24 -10.06 -3.94
CA THR A 83 -5.59 -10.85 -5.13
C THR A 83 -6.57 -10.10 -6.02
N LEU A 84 -7.67 -9.58 -5.45
CA LEU A 84 -8.67 -8.83 -6.21
C LEU A 84 -8.04 -7.59 -6.86
N TYR A 85 -7.21 -6.85 -6.12
CA TYR A 85 -6.49 -5.70 -6.66
C TYR A 85 -5.63 -6.10 -7.87
N TRP A 86 -4.86 -7.18 -7.74
CA TRP A 86 -3.97 -7.64 -8.81
C TRP A 86 -4.75 -8.07 -10.06
N GLU A 87 -5.87 -8.75 -9.90
CA GLU A 87 -6.72 -9.13 -11.03
C GLU A 87 -7.30 -7.93 -11.80
N ASN A 88 -7.46 -6.78 -11.13
CA ASN A 88 -8.07 -5.59 -11.74
C ASN A 88 -7.06 -4.53 -12.21
N TYR A 89 -5.83 -4.52 -11.66
CA TYR A 89 -4.88 -3.43 -11.85
C TYR A 89 -3.42 -3.88 -12.10
N ALA A 90 -3.11 -5.17 -12.18
CA ALA A 90 -1.74 -5.65 -12.33
C ALA A 90 -1.12 -5.39 -13.71
#